data_AF-A0A7X7P5J9-F1
#
_entry.id   AF-A0A7X7P5J9-F1
#
_cell.length_a   1.000
_cell.length_b   1.000
_cell.length_c   1.000
_cell.angle_alpha   90.00
_cell.angle_beta   90.00
_cell.angle_gamma   90.00
#
_symmetry.space_group_name_H-M   'P 1'
#
loop_
_entity.id
_entity.type
_entity.pdbx_description
1 polymer ?
#
loop_
_entity_poly.entity_id
_entity_poly.type
_entity_poly.pdbx_seq_one_letter_code
_entity_poly.pdbx_strand_id
1 'polypeptide(L)'
;MSKQGLRFARENPHIVEAARSFILEFDSVPDPVVKVASLAEDENSQIAWVLLGSVIFQNLSFFQMASVLEALFNAFPNKKLWETPVPKASDIKAVVQKALKKESWALLDHAPGMFWSVGFFIRRHFPLNIWLTSRNEAEIWRDLGEIYFMGKKNIRPKVMSAIHRLKSNSPLGLGLTIREGKSKLPFPISMGSRRFMGFIGPGKEDDFANWTPEKKIIEVNDFYKILSPMAIDKAAHGLSFFLEPGEKDFLCREQIKSCEKCPLYSECSYGRP
;
A
#
# COMPACT_ATOMS: atom_id res chain seq x y z
N MET A 1 -11.89 14.83 -12.86
CA MET A 1 -13.03 13.95 -12.65
C MET A 1 -13.45 13.40 -13.99
N SER A 2 -13.27 12.09 -14.17
CA SER A 2 -13.50 11.43 -15.44
C SER A 2 -14.99 11.37 -15.76
N LYS A 3 -15.31 11.51 -17.06
CA LYS A 3 -16.69 11.38 -17.56
C LYS A 3 -17.24 9.97 -17.29
N GLN A 4 -16.36 8.97 -17.34
CA GLN A 4 -16.71 7.57 -17.15
C GLN A 4 -17.11 7.25 -15.70
N GLY A 5 -16.29 7.65 -14.71
CA GLY A 5 -16.63 7.45 -13.31
C GLY A 5 -17.93 8.16 -12.91
N LEU A 6 -18.14 9.38 -13.43
CA LEU A 6 -19.37 10.14 -13.22
C LEU A 6 -20.61 9.48 -13.85
N ARG A 7 -20.48 8.98 -15.09
CA ARG A 7 -21.55 8.26 -15.77
C ARG A 7 -21.93 7.01 -14.99
N PHE A 8 -20.94 6.19 -14.64
CA PHE A 8 -21.13 4.98 -13.84
C PHE A 8 -21.83 5.27 -12.51
N ALA A 9 -21.42 6.33 -11.81
CA ALA A 9 -22.02 6.69 -10.53
C ALA A 9 -23.50 7.11 -10.64
N ARG A 10 -23.90 7.69 -11.78
CA ARG A 10 -25.30 8.05 -12.07
C ARG A 10 -26.14 6.84 -12.45
N GLU A 11 -25.57 5.93 -13.23
CA GLU A 11 -26.25 4.72 -13.71
C GLU A 11 -26.33 3.62 -12.64
N ASN A 12 -25.33 3.57 -11.75
CA ASN A 12 -25.16 2.52 -10.73
C ASN A 12 -25.02 3.09 -9.31
N PRO A 13 -25.97 3.91 -8.81
CA PRO A 13 -25.85 4.55 -7.50
C PRO A 13 -25.81 3.54 -6.34
N HIS A 14 -26.49 2.40 -6.48
CA HIS A 14 -26.49 1.31 -5.51
C HIS A 14 -25.09 0.70 -5.33
N ILE A 15 -24.32 0.54 -6.41
CA ILE A 15 -22.94 0.03 -6.36
C ILE A 15 -22.02 1.05 -5.67
N VAL A 16 -22.20 2.34 -5.95
CA VAL A 16 -21.42 3.40 -5.29
C VAL A 16 -21.67 3.40 -3.78
N GLU A 17 -22.92 3.26 -3.37
CA GLU A 17 -23.29 3.22 -1.95
C GLU A 17 -22.78 1.96 -1.25
N ALA A 18 -22.91 0.81 -1.91
CA ALA A 18 -22.33 -0.46 -1.45
C ALA A 18 -20.80 -0.37 -1.31
N ALA A 19 -20.11 0.23 -2.28
CA ALA A 19 -18.66 0.40 -2.24
C ALA A 19 -18.22 1.35 -1.12
N ARG A 20 -18.98 2.42 -0.85
CA ARG A 20 -18.75 3.30 0.30
C ARG A 20 -18.90 2.55 1.61
N SER A 21 -19.99 1.80 1.77
CA SER A 21 -20.23 0.98 2.96
C SER A 21 -19.12 -0.06 3.15
N PHE A 22 -18.67 -0.70 2.06
CA PHE A 22 -17.54 -1.62 2.09
C PHE A 22 -16.25 -0.94 2.55
N ILE A 23 -15.94 0.27 2.07
CA ILE A 23 -14.76 1.01 2.50
C ILE A 23 -14.77 1.25 4.02
N LEU A 24 -15.93 1.59 4.59
CA LEU A 24 -16.08 1.87 6.02
C LEU A 24 -15.78 0.64 6.91
N GLU A 25 -15.98 -0.58 6.42
CA GLU A 25 -15.61 -1.82 7.13
C GLU A 25 -14.10 -1.93 7.42
N PHE A 26 -13.27 -1.16 6.69
CA PHE A 26 -11.81 -1.18 6.81
C PHE A 26 -11.22 0.12 7.38
N ASP A 27 -12.06 1.06 7.84
CA ASP A 27 -11.61 2.35 8.39
C ASP A 27 -10.73 2.21 9.64
N SER A 28 -10.81 1.07 10.34
CA SER A 28 -9.98 0.78 11.52
C SER A 28 -8.88 -0.26 11.26
N VAL A 29 -8.78 -0.82 10.04
CA VAL A 29 -7.83 -1.89 9.72
C VAL A 29 -6.54 -1.26 9.19
N PRO A 30 -5.42 -1.28 9.94
CA PRO A 30 -4.20 -0.60 9.51
C PRO A 30 -3.57 -1.25 8.26
N ASP A 31 -2.94 -0.43 7.41
CA ASP A 31 -2.02 -0.94 6.39
C ASP A 31 -0.90 -1.75 7.08
N PRO A 32 -0.51 -2.94 6.57
CA PRO A 32 0.42 -3.83 7.26
C PRO A 32 1.81 -3.22 7.44
N VAL A 33 2.25 -2.34 6.54
CA VAL A 33 3.52 -1.61 6.69
C VAL A 33 3.40 -0.60 7.82
N VAL A 34 2.31 0.16 7.86
CA VAL A 34 2.07 1.18 8.89
C VAL A 34 1.94 0.53 10.26
N LYS A 35 1.18 -0.56 10.36
CA LYS A 35 1.00 -1.33 11.60
C LYS A 35 2.34 -1.65 12.27
N VAL A 36 3.30 -2.18 11.50
CA VAL A 36 4.62 -2.54 12.04
C VAL A 36 5.50 -1.32 12.26
N ALA A 37 5.48 -0.35 11.34
CA ALA A 37 6.26 0.87 11.49
C ALA A 37 5.90 1.62 12.78
N SER A 38 4.61 1.68 13.14
CA SER A 38 4.13 2.31 14.38
C SER A 38 4.61 1.65 15.67
N LEU A 39 5.19 0.44 15.62
CA LEU A 39 5.82 -0.20 16.79
C LEU A 39 7.19 0.39 17.12
N ALA A 40 7.80 1.13 16.19
CA ALA A 40 9.13 1.70 16.38
C ALA A 40 9.11 2.87 17.38
N GLU A 41 10.20 2.99 18.15
CA GLU A 41 10.31 3.92 19.28
C GLU A 41 10.25 5.40 18.88
N ASP A 42 10.85 5.76 17.74
CA ASP A 42 11.02 7.14 17.30
C ASP A 42 10.62 7.35 15.84
N GLU A 43 10.30 8.59 15.49
CA GLU A 43 9.82 8.97 14.14
C GLU A 43 10.80 8.59 13.02
N ASN A 44 12.12 8.66 13.23
CA ASN A 44 13.07 8.25 12.19
C ASN A 44 12.99 6.75 11.95
N SER A 45 12.88 5.96 13.02
CA SER A 45 12.70 4.52 12.91
C SER A 45 11.36 4.18 12.23
N GLN A 46 10.28 4.90 12.54
CA GLN A 46 8.98 4.75 11.86
C GLN A 46 9.08 5.03 10.35
N ILE A 47 9.71 6.15 9.96
CA ILE A 47 9.94 6.50 8.55
C ILE A 47 10.74 5.40 7.85
N ALA A 48 11.84 4.95 8.46
CA ALA A 48 12.69 3.90 7.91
C ALA A 48 11.94 2.57 7.68
N TRP A 49 11.09 2.15 8.63
CA TRP A 49 10.24 0.97 8.49
C TRP A 49 9.19 1.13 7.38
N VAL A 50 8.61 2.32 7.19
CA VAL A 50 7.70 2.59 6.07
C VAL A 50 8.41 2.46 4.72
N LEU A 51 9.63 3.01 4.61
CA LEU A 51 10.43 2.92 3.39
C LEU A 51 10.78 1.47 3.07
N LEU A 52 11.25 0.73 4.07
CA LEU A 52 11.58 -0.68 3.93
C LEU A 52 10.35 -1.52 3.54
N GLY A 53 9.25 -1.36 4.27
CA GLY A 53 7.99 -2.05 3.96
C GLY A 53 7.52 -1.75 2.54
N SER A 54 7.59 -0.50 2.11
CA SER A 54 7.18 -0.14 0.74
C SER A 54 8.09 -0.74 -0.34
N VAL A 55 9.35 -1.01 -0.03
CA VAL A 55 10.25 -1.73 -0.94
C VAL A 55 9.91 -3.22 -0.98
N ILE A 56 9.76 -3.88 0.16
CA ILE A 56 9.60 -5.35 0.18
C ILE A 56 8.19 -5.81 -0.19
N PHE A 57 7.19 -4.92 -0.14
CA PHE A 57 5.80 -5.23 -0.47
C PHE A 57 5.60 -5.45 -1.98
N GLN A 58 6.06 -6.60 -2.45
CA GLN A 58 6.07 -7.02 -3.84
C GLN A 58 5.79 -8.51 -3.92
N ASN A 59 4.70 -8.89 -4.60
CA ASN A 59 4.27 -10.28 -4.70
C ASN A 59 4.11 -10.95 -3.32
N LEU A 60 3.70 -10.16 -2.33
CA LEU A 60 3.28 -10.61 -1.01
C LEU A 60 1.84 -10.17 -0.83
N SER A 61 1.01 -11.02 -0.22
CA SER A 61 -0.29 -10.61 0.30
C SER A 61 -0.12 -9.73 1.52
N PHE A 62 -1.19 -9.03 1.91
CA PHE A 62 -1.20 -8.25 3.16
C PHE A 62 -0.81 -9.07 4.39
N PHE A 63 -1.30 -10.31 4.50
CA PHE A 63 -0.98 -11.21 5.61
C PHE A 63 0.49 -11.63 5.64
N GLN A 64 1.02 -12.04 4.49
CA GLN A 64 2.44 -12.38 4.34
C GLN A 64 3.32 -11.17 4.66
N MET A 65 2.92 -10.00 4.19
CA MET A 65 3.63 -8.75 4.41
C MET A 65 3.72 -8.38 5.89
N ALA A 66 2.59 -8.46 6.61
CA ALA A 66 2.57 -8.25 8.05
C ALA A 66 3.48 -9.26 8.77
N SER A 67 3.36 -10.55 8.44
CA SER A 67 4.15 -11.62 9.04
C SER A 67 5.66 -11.42 8.83
N VAL A 68 6.06 -11.05 7.61
CA VAL A 68 7.47 -10.79 7.26
C VAL A 68 8.01 -9.56 8.01
N LEU A 69 7.27 -8.46 8.01
CA LEU A 69 7.72 -7.24 8.70
C LEU A 69 7.78 -7.41 10.21
N GLU A 70 6.78 -8.05 10.84
CA GLU A 70 6.80 -8.34 12.28
C GLU A 70 7.98 -9.24 12.65
N ALA A 71 8.26 -10.28 11.86
CA ALA A 71 9.43 -11.15 12.10
C ALA A 71 10.76 -10.40 11.97
N LEU A 72 10.89 -9.53 10.97
CA LEU A 72 12.08 -8.69 10.79
C LEU A 72 12.22 -7.68 11.94
N PHE A 73 11.14 -7.03 12.35
CA PHE A 73 11.13 -6.08 13.46
C PHE A 73 11.57 -6.74 14.76
N ASN A 74 11.06 -7.94 15.04
CA ASN A 74 11.42 -8.70 16.23
C ASN A 74 12.89 -9.16 16.22
N ALA A 75 13.40 -9.59 15.05
CA ALA A 75 14.79 -10.03 14.93
C ALA A 75 15.79 -8.86 14.93
N PHE A 76 15.41 -7.73 14.32
CA PHE A 76 16.27 -6.56 14.10
C PHE A 76 15.51 -5.27 14.47
N PRO A 77 15.24 -5.03 15.76
CA PRO A 77 14.39 -3.92 16.19
C PRO A 77 14.99 -2.54 15.89
N ASN A 78 14.11 -1.56 15.73
CA ASN A 78 14.44 -0.16 15.51
C ASN A 78 15.44 0.01 14.35
N LYS A 79 16.58 0.63 14.64
CA LYS A 79 17.63 1.01 13.69
C LYS A 79 18.58 -0.13 13.27
N LYS A 80 18.53 -1.30 13.93
CA LYS A 80 19.50 -2.40 13.73
C LYS A 80 19.54 -2.93 12.31
N LEU A 81 18.45 -2.79 11.57
CA LEU A 81 18.32 -3.37 10.23
C LEU A 81 19.03 -2.57 9.13
N TRP A 82 19.40 -1.31 9.41
CA TRP A 82 20.07 -0.41 8.47
C TRP A 82 21.25 0.37 9.05
N GLU A 83 21.49 0.32 10.36
CA GLU A 83 22.75 0.78 10.93
C GLU A 83 23.89 -0.20 10.67
N THR A 84 25.11 0.31 10.67
CA THR A 84 26.32 -0.51 10.51
C THR A 84 26.80 -1.03 11.86
N PRO A 85 27.19 -2.31 11.97
CA PRO A 85 27.18 -3.32 10.91
C PRO A 85 25.77 -3.82 10.58
N VAL A 86 25.45 -3.88 9.27
CA VAL A 86 24.16 -4.40 8.79
C VAL A 86 24.09 -5.91 9.06
N PRO A 87 22.92 -6.48 9.45
CA PRO A 87 22.76 -7.91 9.62
C PRO A 87 23.23 -8.72 8.40
N LYS A 88 23.77 -9.92 8.63
CA LYS A 88 24.28 -10.75 7.54
C LYS A 88 23.13 -11.12 6.60
N ALA A 89 23.46 -11.22 5.32
CA ALA A 89 22.50 -11.63 4.28
C ALA A 89 21.82 -12.98 4.61
N SER A 90 22.55 -13.93 5.19
CA SER A 90 22.02 -15.22 5.65
C SER A 90 20.93 -15.07 6.71
N ASP A 91 21.14 -14.16 7.67
CA ASP A 91 20.26 -14.00 8.82
C ASP A 91 18.95 -13.33 8.39
N ILE A 92 19.05 -12.32 7.53
CA ILE A 92 17.91 -11.67 6.89
C ILE A 92 17.06 -12.70 6.13
N LYS A 93 17.70 -13.50 5.25
CA LYS A 93 16.99 -14.52 4.46
C LYS A 93 16.33 -15.55 5.36
N ALA A 94 17.01 -16.02 6.41
CA ALA A 94 16.48 -16.98 7.35
C ALA A 94 15.23 -16.47 8.08
N VAL A 95 15.24 -15.20 8.51
CA VAL A 95 14.07 -14.57 9.16
C VAL A 95 12.89 -14.48 8.20
N VAL A 96 13.11 -13.98 6.97
CA VAL A 96 12.04 -13.87 5.96
C VAL A 96 11.48 -15.24 5.59
N GLN A 97 12.35 -16.23 5.35
CA GLN A 97 11.93 -17.59 5.00
C GLN A 97 11.13 -18.25 6.12
N LYS A 98 11.56 -18.07 7.38
CA LYS A 98 10.82 -18.58 8.54
C LYS A 98 9.43 -17.95 8.65
N ALA A 99 9.32 -16.64 8.38
CA ALA A 99 8.04 -15.92 8.42
C ALA A 99 7.05 -16.42 7.35
N LEU A 100 7.56 -16.78 6.17
CA LEU A 100 6.76 -17.30 5.05
C LEU A 100 6.48 -18.81 5.12
N LYS A 101 7.02 -19.52 6.13
CA LYS A 101 6.84 -20.97 6.33
C LYS A 101 7.24 -21.77 5.07
N LYS A 102 6.27 -22.42 4.41
CA LYS A 102 6.49 -23.25 3.20
C LYS A 102 6.34 -22.46 1.90
N GLU A 103 5.93 -21.20 1.97
CA GLU A 103 5.68 -20.38 0.79
C GLU A 103 6.98 -19.74 0.31
N SER A 104 7.23 -19.83 -1.00
CA SER A 104 8.41 -19.23 -1.61
C SER A 104 8.11 -17.80 -2.06
N TRP A 105 8.84 -16.83 -1.53
CA TRP A 105 8.87 -15.49 -2.10
C TRP A 105 9.95 -15.41 -3.18
N ALA A 106 9.53 -15.18 -4.43
CA ALA A 106 10.42 -15.15 -5.59
C ALA A 106 11.58 -14.13 -5.49
N LEU A 107 11.47 -13.14 -4.59
CA LEU A 107 12.49 -12.11 -4.39
C LEU A 107 13.33 -12.32 -3.13
N LEU A 108 13.25 -13.48 -2.48
CA LEU A 108 13.99 -13.77 -1.24
C LEU A 108 15.51 -13.52 -1.39
N ASP A 109 16.08 -13.89 -2.54
CA ASP A 109 17.51 -13.68 -2.80
C ASP A 109 17.90 -12.20 -2.94
N HIS A 110 16.95 -11.35 -3.34
CA HIS A 110 17.14 -9.91 -3.43
C HIS A 110 16.92 -9.20 -2.10
N ALA A 111 16.34 -9.87 -1.10
CA ALA A 111 15.96 -9.25 0.17
C ALA A 111 17.14 -8.51 0.82
N PRO A 112 18.35 -9.11 1.01
CA PRO A 112 19.50 -8.38 1.56
C PRO A 112 19.87 -7.10 0.80
N GLY A 113 19.75 -7.11 -0.53
CA GLY A 113 19.98 -5.94 -1.37
C GLY A 113 18.94 -4.84 -1.14
N MET A 114 17.69 -5.20 -0.88
CA MET A 114 16.63 -4.25 -0.51
C MET A 114 16.97 -3.54 0.81
N PHE A 115 17.35 -4.29 1.86
CA PHE A 115 17.75 -3.70 3.14
C PHE A 115 18.97 -2.80 2.98
N TRP A 116 19.98 -3.25 2.24
CA TRP A 116 21.19 -2.44 2.02
C TRP A 116 20.89 -1.14 1.29
N SER A 117 20.05 -1.19 0.24
CA SER A 117 19.68 0.00 -0.53
C SER A 117 18.85 0.99 0.29
N VAL A 118 17.92 0.50 1.13
CA VAL A 118 17.15 1.36 2.03
C VAL A 118 18.06 1.93 3.12
N GLY A 119 18.94 1.12 3.70
CA GLY A 119 19.86 1.60 4.73
C GLY A 119 20.88 2.62 4.22
N PHE A 120 21.35 2.48 2.98
CA PHE A 120 22.18 3.50 2.35
C PHE A 120 21.46 4.84 2.24
N PHE A 121 20.19 4.82 1.80
CA PHE A 121 19.35 6.02 1.77
C PHE A 121 19.20 6.63 3.16
N ILE A 122 18.85 5.81 4.15
CA ILE A 122 18.65 6.28 5.53
C ILE A 122 19.90 6.99 6.06
N ARG A 123 21.08 6.37 5.92
CA ARG A 123 22.35 6.96 6.39
C ARG A 123 22.70 8.27 5.68
N ARG A 124 22.32 8.44 4.42
CA ARG A 124 22.58 9.64 3.63
C ARG A 124 21.67 10.81 3.99
N HIS A 125 20.42 10.52 4.36
CA HIS A 125 19.38 11.52 4.61
C HIS A 125 19.01 11.67 6.08
N PHE A 126 19.76 11.03 6.99
CA PHE A 126 19.54 11.16 8.43
C PHE A 126 19.90 12.57 8.93
N PRO A 127 19.12 13.20 9.84
CA PRO A 127 17.86 12.74 10.43
C PRO A 127 16.67 12.76 9.45
N LEU A 128 15.91 11.66 9.41
CA LEU A 128 14.82 11.44 8.46
C LEU A 128 13.62 12.36 8.70
N ASN A 129 13.32 12.70 9.95
CA ASN A 129 12.27 13.66 10.28
C ASN A 129 12.57 15.06 9.68
N ILE A 130 13.83 15.50 9.74
CA ILE A 130 14.29 16.76 9.13
C ILE A 130 14.25 16.65 7.60
N TRP A 131 14.70 15.53 7.04
CA TRP A 131 14.57 15.27 5.60
C TRP A 131 13.12 15.36 5.15
N LEU A 132 12.19 14.70 5.85
CA LEU A 132 10.78 14.65 5.46
C LEU A 132 10.12 16.03 5.48
N THR A 133 10.35 16.79 6.55
CA THR A 133 9.75 18.13 6.75
C THR A 133 10.37 19.22 5.87
N SER A 134 11.60 19.04 5.39
CA SER A 134 12.28 19.98 4.49
C SER A 134 11.94 19.81 3.01
N ARG A 135 11.24 18.72 2.65
CA ARG A 135 10.95 18.33 1.27
C ARG A 135 9.45 18.34 0.99
N ASN A 136 9.06 18.68 -0.23
CA ASN A 136 7.70 18.46 -0.73
C ASN A 136 7.56 17.09 -1.41
N GLU A 137 6.32 16.69 -1.75
CA GLU A 137 6.03 15.39 -2.36
C GLU A 137 6.85 15.10 -3.63
N ALA A 138 7.08 16.10 -4.49
CA ALA A 138 7.81 15.93 -5.75
C ALA A 138 9.33 15.76 -5.53
N GLU A 139 9.87 16.38 -4.48
CA GLU A 139 11.26 16.20 -4.08
C GLU A 139 11.46 14.84 -3.40
N ILE A 140 10.57 14.45 -2.48
CA ILE A 140 10.58 13.10 -1.88
C ILE A 140 10.44 12.03 -2.96
N TRP A 141 9.56 12.25 -3.94
CA TRP A 141 9.44 11.38 -5.10
C TRP A 141 10.77 11.16 -5.80
N ARG A 142 11.55 12.23 -6.01
CA ARG A 142 12.87 12.18 -6.63
C ARG A 142 13.89 11.47 -5.74
N ASP A 143 13.99 11.88 -4.47
CA ASP A 143 14.93 11.35 -3.48
C ASP A 143 14.75 9.84 -3.30
N LEU A 144 13.51 9.36 -3.18
CA LEU A 144 13.20 7.92 -3.08
C LEU A 144 13.57 7.13 -4.34
N GLY A 145 13.91 7.79 -5.45
CA GLY A 145 14.52 7.16 -6.62
C GLY A 145 15.96 6.68 -6.39
N GLU A 146 16.64 7.17 -5.35
CA GLU A 146 17.96 6.70 -4.94
C GLU A 146 17.91 5.26 -4.38
N ILE A 147 16.76 4.83 -3.86
CA ILE A 147 16.55 3.45 -3.41
C ILE A 147 16.36 2.57 -4.66
N TYR A 148 17.35 1.73 -4.95
CA TYR A 148 17.44 0.91 -6.18
C TYR A 148 16.15 0.12 -6.46
N PHE A 149 15.50 -0.41 -5.42
CA PHE A 149 14.33 -1.26 -5.52
C PHE A 149 12.98 -0.51 -5.55
N MET A 150 12.96 0.84 -5.50
CA MET A 150 11.73 1.64 -5.62
C MET A 150 11.19 1.75 -7.06
N GLY A 151 11.99 1.35 -8.06
CA GLY A 151 11.61 1.35 -9.47
C GLY A 151 12.09 2.60 -10.23
N LYS A 152 12.29 2.45 -11.54
CA LYS A 152 12.92 3.46 -12.42
C LYS A 152 12.01 4.00 -13.53
N LYS A 153 10.72 3.61 -13.54
CA LYS A 153 9.75 4.06 -14.57
C LYS A 153 9.18 5.44 -14.22
N ASN A 154 8.50 6.08 -15.18
CA ASN A 154 7.81 7.36 -14.93
C ASN A 154 6.76 7.24 -13.82
N ILE A 155 5.97 6.16 -13.83
CA ILE A 155 5.07 5.77 -12.75
C ILE A 155 5.82 4.83 -11.80
N ARG A 156 5.95 5.22 -10.53
CA ARG A 156 6.66 4.44 -9.48
C ARG A 156 5.73 4.14 -8.31
N PRO A 157 4.89 3.09 -8.40
CA PRO A 157 3.85 2.82 -7.40
C PRO A 157 4.39 2.67 -5.98
N LYS A 158 5.58 2.08 -5.80
CA LYS A 158 6.21 1.93 -4.47
C LYS A 158 6.56 3.25 -3.84
N VAL A 159 7.08 4.20 -4.64
CA VAL A 159 7.35 5.56 -4.18
C VAL A 159 6.04 6.26 -3.81
N MET A 160 4.98 6.06 -4.60
CA MET A 160 3.65 6.62 -4.29
C MET A 160 3.16 6.07 -2.96
N SER A 161 3.19 4.74 -2.80
CA SER A 161 2.80 4.05 -1.57
C SER A 161 3.61 4.52 -0.37
N ALA A 162 4.93 4.67 -0.49
CA ALA A 162 5.77 5.17 0.60
C ALA A 162 5.35 6.58 1.03
N ILE A 163 5.18 7.51 0.08
CA ILE A 163 4.78 8.89 0.38
C ILE A 163 3.40 8.94 1.04
N HIS A 164 2.42 8.17 0.54
CA HIS A 164 1.09 8.13 1.14
C HIS A 164 1.10 7.47 2.52
N ARG A 165 1.87 6.41 2.73
CA ARG A 165 2.05 5.79 4.08
C ARG A 165 2.74 6.71 5.08
N LEU A 166 3.59 7.63 4.62
CA LEU A 166 4.20 8.64 5.49
C LEU A 166 3.18 9.74 5.86
N LYS A 167 2.47 10.28 4.86
CA LYS A 167 1.67 11.52 5.02
C LYS A 167 0.21 11.31 5.41
N SER A 168 -0.42 10.24 4.94
CA SER A 168 -1.85 10.01 5.19
C SER A 168 -2.06 9.67 6.66
N ASN A 169 -3.23 10.00 7.20
CA ASN A 169 -3.57 9.62 8.57
C ASN A 169 -3.77 8.09 8.66
N SER A 170 -3.78 7.59 9.90
CA SER A 170 -4.26 6.24 10.20
C SER A 170 -5.67 6.03 9.62
N PRO A 171 -5.99 4.87 9.04
CA PRO A 171 -5.22 3.61 9.04
C PRO A 171 -4.21 3.44 7.88
N LEU A 172 -4.20 4.34 6.89
CA LEU A 172 -3.37 4.21 5.69
C LEU A 172 -1.92 4.67 5.90
N GLY A 173 -1.69 5.59 6.83
CA GLY A 173 -0.36 6.18 7.04
C GLY A 173 -0.10 6.64 8.47
N LEU A 174 1.09 7.21 8.66
CA LEU A 174 1.60 7.70 9.94
C LEU A 174 1.15 9.14 10.29
N GLY A 175 0.53 9.87 9.36
CA GLY A 175 0.11 11.25 9.57
C GLY A 175 1.26 12.26 9.70
N LEU A 176 2.43 11.94 9.13
CA LEU A 176 3.61 12.80 9.26
C LEU A 176 3.52 14.02 8.34
N THR A 177 4.08 15.12 8.81
CA THR A 177 4.07 16.39 8.07
C THR A 177 5.10 16.37 6.94
N ILE A 178 4.65 16.69 5.73
CA ILE A 178 5.48 16.92 4.54
C ILE A 178 5.28 18.38 4.11
N ARG A 179 6.34 19.05 3.66
CA ARG A 179 6.24 20.43 3.16
C ARG A 179 5.21 20.51 2.04
N GLU A 180 4.31 21.48 2.11
CA GLU A 180 3.34 21.69 1.04
C GLU A 180 4.03 21.94 -0.31
N GLY A 181 3.51 21.27 -1.34
CA GLY A 181 3.95 21.40 -2.71
C GLY A 181 2.83 21.87 -3.63
N LYS A 182 3.18 22.27 -4.85
CA LYS A 182 2.20 22.70 -5.86
C LYS A 182 1.40 21.54 -6.45
N SER A 183 1.96 20.32 -6.44
CA SER A 183 1.33 19.12 -7.01
C SER A 183 1.07 18.08 -5.92
N LYS A 184 -0.12 17.48 -5.95
CA LYS A 184 -0.46 16.31 -5.15
C LYS A 184 -0.21 15.05 -5.97
N LEU A 185 0.53 14.09 -5.41
CA LEU A 185 0.71 12.80 -6.05
C LEU A 185 -0.59 11.99 -6.03
N PRO A 186 -0.94 11.30 -7.13
CA PRO A 186 -2.07 10.37 -7.11
C PRO A 186 -1.79 9.20 -6.15
N PHE A 187 -2.83 8.51 -5.71
CA PHE A 187 -2.72 7.25 -4.98
C PHE A 187 -2.29 6.13 -5.93
N PRO A 188 -1.44 5.20 -5.45
CA PRO A 188 -1.13 3.99 -6.19
C PRO A 188 -2.38 3.12 -6.32
N ILE A 189 -2.44 2.35 -7.41
CA ILE A 189 -3.55 1.41 -7.64
C ILE A 189 -3.14 0.07 -7.03
N SER A 190 -3.75 -0.29 -5.91
CA SER A 190 -3.61 -1.61 -5.29
C SER A 190 -4.21 -2.70 -6.18
N MET A 191 -3.87 -3.98 -5.92
CA MET A 191 -4.50 -5.09 -6.64
C MET A 191 -6.00 -5.16 -6.36
N GLY A 192 -6.44 -4.89 -5.12
CA GLY A 192 -7.86 -4.82 -4.78
C GLY A 192 -8.60 -3.76 -5.58
N SER A 193 -8.04 -2.54 -5.70
CA SER A 193 -8.65 -1.49 -6.54
C SER A 193 -8.70 -1.88 -8.01
N ARG A 194 -7.67 -2.58 -8.54
CA ARG A 194 -7.71 -3.09 -9.92
C ARG A 194 -8.82 -4.11 -10.12
N ARG A 195 -8.94 -5.08 -9.21
CA ARG A 195 -10.00 -6.11 -9.23
C ARG A 195 -11.38 -5.46 -9.15
N PHE A 196 -11.56 -4.51 -8.24
CA PHE A 196 -12.81 -3.79 -8.09
C PHE A 196 -13.19 -3.10 -9.40
N MET A 197 -12.28 -2.32 -9.98
CA MET A 197 -12.54 -1.56 -11.21
C MET A 197 -12.83 -2.44 -12.42
N GLY A 198 -12.23 -3.63 -12.49
CA GLY A 198 -12.45 -4.59 -13.59
C GLY A 198 -13.69 -5.48 -13.41
N PHE A 199 -14.10 -5.78 -12.18
CA PHE A 199 -15.21 -6.71 -11.94
C PHE A 199 -16.55 -6.03 -11.65
N ILE A 200 -16.53 -4.89 -10.97
CA ILE A 200 -17.72 -4.21 -10.44
C ILE A 200 -17.76 -2.75 -10.91
N GLY A 201 -16.62 -2.07 -10.86
CA GLY A 201 -16.52 -0.64 -11.08
C GLY A 201 -16.61 -0.20 -12.54
N PRO A 202 -16.37 1.10 -12.80
CA PRO A 202 -16.57 1.72 -14.11
C PRO A 202 -15.70 1.15 -15.24
N GLY A 203 -14.65 0.39 -14.93
CA GLY A 203 -13.76 -0.23 -15.92
C GLY A 203 -14.23 -1.60 -16.42
N LYS A 204 -15.34 -2.13 -15.89
CA LYS A 204 -15.87 -3.45 -16.24
C LYS A 204 -16.26 -3.58 -17.72
N GLU A 205 -16.94 -2.58 -18.26
CA GLU A 205 -17.45 -2.60 -19.65
C GLU A 205 -16.35 -2.31 -20.69
N ASP A 206 -15.33 -1.54 -20.32
CA ASP A 206 -14.29 -1.04 -21.22
C ASP A 206 -12.99 -1.86 -21.16
N ASP A 207 -13.06 -3.08 -20.62
CA ASP A 207 -11.93 -3.98 -20.37
C ASP A 207 -10.75 -3.26 -19.70
N PHE A 208 -10.91 -2.96 -18.41
CA PHE A 208 -9.89 -2.31 -17.58
C PHE A 208 -8.50 -2.92 -17.73
N ALA A 209 -8.37 -4.22 -18.02
CA ALA A 209 -7.07 -4.88 -18.19
C ALA A 209 -6.24 -4.24 -19.32
N ASN A 210 -6.89 -3.80 -20.40
CA ASN A 210 -6.25 -3.25 -21.60
C ASN A 210 -5.91 -1.75 -21.51
N TRP A 211 -6.34 -1.06 -20.45
CA TRP A 211 -6.03 0.35 -20.30
C TRP A 211 -4.54 0.58 -20.03
N THR A 212 -4.03 1.71 -20.54
CA THR A 212 -2.67 2.17 -20.23
C THR A 212 -2.51 2.46 -18.73
N PRO A 213 -1.30 2.33 -18.17
CA PRO A 213 -1.05 2.66 -16.76
C PRO A 213 -1.51 4.09 -16.37
N GLU A 214 -1.33 5.06 -17.26
CA GLU A 214 -1.71 6.46 -17.06
C GLU A 214 -3.23 6.60 -16.98
N LYS A 215 -3.97 5.99 -17.91
CA LYS A 215 -5.44 5.99 -17.90
C LYS A 215 -5.95 5.33 -16.62
N LYS A 216 -5.40 4.17 -16.23
CA LYS A 216 -5.74 3.48 -14.99
C LYS A 216 -5.57 4.39 -13.78
N ILE A 217 -4.44 5.11 -13.68
CA ILE A 217 -4.18 5.99 -12.52
C ILE A 217 -5.20 7.12 -12.46
N ILE A 218 -5.48 7.78 -13.58
CA ILE A 218 -6.43 8.90 -13.64
C ILE A 218 -7.83 8.42 -13.26
N GLU A 219 -8.32 7.38 -13.93
CA GLU A 219 -9.69 6.88 -13.76
C GLU A 219 -9.93 6.34 -12.35
N VAL A 220 -8.98 5.56 -11.80
CA VAL A 220 -9.10 5.04 -10.43
C VAL A 220 -9.10 6.18 -9.41
N ASN A 221 -8.17 7.14 -9.53
CA ASN A 221 -8.08 8.25 -8.57
C ASN A 221 -9.27 9.21 -8.66
N ASP A 222 -9.84 9.39 -9.85
CA ASP A 222 -11.08 10.13 -10.00
C ASP A 222 -12.27 9.36 -9.41
N PHE A 223 -12.27 8.03 -9.51
CA PHE A 223 -13.29 7.21 -8.86
C PHE A 223 -13.18 7.22 -7.33
N TYR A 224 -11.96 7.24 -6.77
CA TYR A 224 -11.78 7.42 -5.32
C TYR A 224 -12.42 8.71 -4.80
N LYS A 225 -12.38 9.81 -5.57
CA LYS A 225 -13.06 11.08 -5.23
C LYS A 225 -14.58 10.94 -5.24
N ILE A 226 -15.12 10.06 -6.06
CA ILE A 226 -16.56 9.77 -6.09
C ILE A 226 -16.95 8.96 -4.85
N LEU A 227 -16.17 7.93 -4.52
CA LEU A 227 -16.42 7.09 -3.36
C LEU A 227 -16.27 7.85 -2.05
N SER A 228 -15.19 8.61 -1.88
CA SER A 228 -14.93 9.40 -0.67
C SER A 228 -14.48 10.82 -1.03
N PRO A 229 -15.42 11.75 -1.28
CA PRO A 229 -15.11 13.12 -1.73
C PRO A 229 -14.27 13.93 -0.74
N MET A 230 -14.44 13.67 0.57
CA MET A 230 -13.74 14.40 1.63
C MET A 230 -12.44 13.73 2.07
N ALA A 231 -12.26 12.43 1.79
CA ALA A 231 -11.13 11.64 2.28
C ALA A 231 -10.76 10.55 1.26
N ILE A 232 -10.10 10.95 0.17
CA ILE A 232 -9.75 10.08 -0.97
C ILE A 232 -8.89 8.89 -0.53
N ASP A 233 -8.05 9.09 0.49
CA ASP A 233 -7.23 8.07 1.14
C ASP A 233 -8.05 6.91 1.70
N LYS A 234 -9.23 7.16 2.28
CA LYS A 234 -10.12 6.09 2.75
C LYS A 234 -10.56 5.18 1.60
N ALA A 235 -10.91 5.75 0.45
CA ALA A 235 -11.30 4.96 -0.71
C ALA A 235 -10.12 4.15 -1.27
N ALA A 236 -8.93 4.75 -1.34
CA ALA A 236 -7.72 4.04 -1.77
C ALA A 236 -7.33 2.89 -0.83
N HIS A 237 -7.48 3.11 0.48
CA HIS A 237 -7.22 2.14 1.54
C HIS A 237 -8.26 1.01 1.54
N GLY A 238 -9.54 1.33 1.69
CA GLY A 238 -10.61 0.33 1.80
C GLY A 238 -10.69 -0.57 0.56
N LEU A 239 -10.55 -0.02 -0.65
CA LEU A 239 -10.54 -0.85 -1.86
C LEU A 239 -9.30 -1.74 -2.00
N SER A 240 -8.23 -1.50 -1.24
CA SER A 240 -7.07 -2.40 -1.25
C SER A 240 -7.39 -3.80 -0.70
N PHE A 241 -8.42 -3.93 0.14
CA PHE A 241 -8.86 -5.20 0.73
C PHE A 241 -9.80 -6.01 -0.18
N PHE A 242 -10.29 -5.41 -1.28
CA PHE A 242 -11.23 -6.08 -2.17
C PHE A 242 -10.59 -7.30 -2.86
N LEU A 243 -11.07 -8.50 -2.50
CA LEU A 243 -10.53 -9.79 -2.96
C LEU A 243 -9.01 -9.91 -2.76
N GLU A 244 -8.47 -9.29 -1.71
CA GLU A 244 -7.07 -9.44 -1.34
C GLU A 244 -6.85 -10.79 -0.66
N PRO A 245 -5.82 -11.59 -1.03
CA PRO A 245 -5.57 -12.87 -0.37
C PRO A 245 -5.29 -12.70 1.13
N GLY A 246 -6.02 -13.45 1.93
CA GLY A 246 -5.87 -13.61 3.38
C GLY A 246 -5.13 -14.89 3.75
N GLU A 247 -5.25 -15.31 5.01
CA GLU A 247 -4.60 -16.53 5.50
C GLU A 247 -5.30 -17.81 5.03
N LYS A 248 -6.63 -17.78 4.95
CA LYS A 248 -7.46 -18.93 4.56
C LYS A 248 -8.22 -18.69 3.26
N ASP A 249 -8.59 -17.44 3.00
CA ASP A 249 -9.43 -17.06 1.86
C ASP A 249 -9.10 -15.63 1.41
N PHE A 250 -10.08 -14.77 1.12
CA PHE A 250 -9.88 -13.34 0.95
C PHE A 250 -10.01 -12.57 2.27
N LEU A 251 -9.16 -11.56 2.49
CA LEU A 251 -9.18 -10.69 3.67
C LEU A 251 -10.54 -10.04 3.90
N CYS A 252 -11.25 -9.65 2.84
CA CYS A 252 -12.58 -9.09 3.00
C CYS A 252 -13.57 -10.09 3.63
N ARG A 253 -13.46 -11.39 3.31
CA ARG A 253 -14.26 -12.45 3.91
C ARG A 253 -13.84 -12.74 5.34
N GLU A 254 -12.54 -12.72 5.62
CA GLU A 254 -11.99 -12.92 6.97
C GLU A 254 -12.41 -11.80 7.92
N GLN A 255 -12.41 -10.55 7.44
CA GLN A 255 -12.80 -9.38 8.23
C GLN A 255 -14.32 -9.30 8.45
N ILE A 256 -15.12 -9.46 7.39
CA ILE A 256 -16.59 -9.33 7.44
C ILE A 256 -17.26 -10.62 7.97
N LYS A 257 -16.50 -11.72 8.06
CA LYS A 257 -16.89 -13.07 8.53
C LYS A 257 -17.87 -13.83 7.63
N SER A 258 -18.65 -13.16 6.80
CA SER A 258 -19.55 -13.78 5.82
C SER A 258 -19.69 -12.92 4.56
N CYS A 259 -19.71 -13.57 3.39
CA CYS A 259 -19.97 -12.87 2.13
C CYS A 259 -21.36 -12.23 2.10
N GLU A 260 -22.39 -12.83 2.69
CA GLU A 260 -23.75 -12.29 2.71
C GLU A 260 -23.87 -10.96 3.48
N LYS A 261 -22.93 -10.73 4.41
CA LYS A 261 -22.85 -9.48 5.18
C LYS A 261 -22.01 -8.41 4.49
N CYS A 262 -21.32 -8.75 3.41
CA CYS A 262 -20.50 -7.80 2.66
C CYS A 262 -21.42 -6.83 1.92
N PRO A 263 -21.23 -5.51 2.03
CA PRO A 263 -22.05 -4.54 1.28
C PRO A 263 -22.01 -4.76 -0.24
N LEU A 264 -20.92 -5.34 -0.76
CA LEU A 264 -20.75 -5.68 -2.18
C LEU A 264 -21.26 -7.07 -2.56
N TYR A 265 -21.96 -7.79 -1.68
CA TYR A 265 -22.38 -9.19 -1.92
C TYR A 265 -23.20 -9.35 -3.20
N SER A 266 -24.18 -8.48 -3.42
CA SER A 266 -25.04 -8.53 -4.61
C SER A 266 -24.26 -8.31 -5.91
N GLU A 267 -23.13 -7.59 -5.85
CA GLU A 267 -22.34 -7.24 -7.03
C GLU A 267 -21.11 -8.13 -7.24
N CYS A 268 -20.73 -8.89 -6.22
CA CYS A 268 -19.51 -9.69 -6.23
C CYS A 268 -19.79 -11.16 -6.59
N SER A 269 -19.32 -11.58 -7.76
CA SER A 269 -19.45 -12.97 -8.23
C SER A 269 -18.74 -14.00 -7.36
N TYR A 270 -17.72 -13.60 -6.60
CA TYR A 270 -16.95 -14.49 -5.71
C TYR A 270 -17.65 -14.79 -4.37
N GLY A 271 -18.73 -14.07 -4.06
CA GLY A 271 -19.51 -14.30 -2.85
C GLY A 271 -20.62 -15.33 -3.02
N ARG A 272 -21.01 -15.64 -4.26
CA ARG A 272 -22.12 -16.54 -4.57
C ARG A 272 -21.62 -18.00 -4.66
N PRO A 273 -22.38 -18.97 -4.14
CA PRO A 273 -22.02 -20.40 -4.21
C PRO A 273 -21.95 -20.92 -5.64
#